data_AF-A0A661CIV5-F1
#
_entry.id   AF-A0A661CIV5-F1
#
_cell.length_a   1.000
_cell.length_b   1.000
_cell.length_c   1.000
_cell.angle_alpha   90.00
_cell.angle_beta   90.00
_cell.angle_gamma   90.00
#
_symmetry.space_group_name_H-M   'P 1'
#
loop_
_entity.id
_entity.type
_entity.pdbx_description
1 polymer ?
#
loop_
_entity_poly.entity_id
_entity_poly.type
_entity_poly.pdbx_seq_one_letter_code
_entity_poly.pdbx_strand_id
1 'polypeptide(L)'
;MSNLFSFLTDLAVNPKQQEAFANMPEAVMNTVGLSNSEQSLLQNGNSHRIAATFADEQFQAALVIGYPTPDPLPDPDPFSGKANQMSFAHQYA
;
A
#
# COMPACT_ATOMS: atom_id res chain seq x y z
N MET A 1 -9.57 -10.26 20.25
CA MET A 1 -8.39 -10.51 19.39
C MET A 1 -8.68 -9.88 18.04
N SER A 2 -8.53 -8.55 17.95
CA SER A 2 -8.84 -7.79 16.73
C SER A 2 -8.23 -6.39 16.78
N ASN A 3 -8.13 -5.78 17.97
CA ASN A 3 -7.60 -4.43 18.12
C ASN A 3 -6.13 -4.31 17.72
N LEU A 4 -5.26 -5.28 18.10
CA LEU A 4 -3.86 -5.26 17.68
C LEU A 4 -3.70 -5.43 16.16
N PHE A 5 -4.44 -6.35 15.54
CA PHE A 5 -4.38 -6.57 14.09
C PHE A 5 -4.89 -5.36 13.30
N SER A 6 -6.06 -4.83 13.67
CA SER A 6 -6.61 -3.61 13.06
C SER A 6 -5.68 -2.43 13.25
N PHE A 7 -5.13 -2.25 14.46
CA PHE A 7 -4.16 -1.19 14.75
C PHE A 7 -2.91 -1.29 13.86
N LEU A 8 -2.32 -2.48 13.74
CA LEU A 8 -1.14 -2.67 12.90
C LEU A 8 -1.44 -2.47 11.41
N THR A 9 -2.63 -2.84 10.97
CA THR A 9 -3.09 -2.64 9.59
C THR A 9 -3.25 -1.15 9.28
N ASP A 10 -3.93 -0.41 10.17
CA ASP A 10 -4.11 1.04 10.03
C ASP A 10 -2.76 1.78 10.11
N LEU A 11 -1.89 1.36 11.04
CA LEU A 11 -0.54 1.91 11.19
C LEU A 11 0.31 1.66 9.94
N ALA A 12 0.13 0.54 9.23
CA ALA A 12 0.88 0.24 8.01
C ALA A 12 0.49 1.16 6.83
N VAL A 13 -0.75 1.66 6.79
CA VAL A 13 -1.27 2.44 5.65
C VAL A 13 -1.45 3.93 5.93
N ASN A 14 -1.33 4.38 7.18
CA ASN A 14 -1.57 5.77 7.56
C ASN A 14 -0.29 6.49 8.05
N PRO A 15 0.36 7.33 7.21
CA PRO A 15 1.60 8.03 7.56
C PRO A 15 1.48 8.94 8.79
N LYS A 16 0.33 9.58 9.00
CA LYS A 16 0.12 10.43 10.19
C LYS A 16 0.10 9.62 11.46
N GLN A 17 -0.46 8.41 11.42
CA GLN A 17 -0.42 7.51 12.58
C GLN A 17 0.97 6.94 12.80
N GLN A 18 1.75 6.69 11.74
CA GLN A 18 3.16 6.29 11.85
C GLN A 18 3.98 7.35 12.57
N GLU A 19 3.84 8.62 12.18
CA GLU A 19 4.49 9.75 12.87
C GLU A 19 4.02 9.88 14.33
N ALA A 20 2.72 9.78 14.58
CA ALA A 20 2.18 9.86 15.93
C ALA A 20 2.71 8.72 16.82
N PHE A 21 2.77 7.50 16.28
CA PHE A 21 3.28 6.34 16.98
C PHE A 21 4.80 6.44 17.23
N ALA A 22 5.57 6.99 16.29
CA ALA A 22 7.00 7.21 16.47
C ALA A 22 7.30 8.24 17.58
N ASN A 23 6.45 9.26 17.73
CA ASN A 23 6.63 10.29 18.74
C ASN A 23 6.07 9.91 20.12
N MET A 24 4.89 9.28 20.16
CA MET A 24 4.15 9.00 21.40
C MET A 24 3.49 7.61 21.36
N PRO A 25 4.29 6.52 21.37
CA PRO A 25 3.78 5.17 21.16
C PRO A 25 2.77 4.75 22.23
N GLU A 26 3.03 5.00 23.52
CA GLU A 26 2.10 4.63 24.60
C GLU A 26 0.77 5.36 24.54
N ALA A 27 0.78 6.65 24.21
CA ALA A 27 -0.44 7.42 24.07
C ALA A 27 -1.32 6.87 22.94
N VAL A 28 -0.70 6.54 21.80
CA VAL A 28 -1.39 5.96 20.64
C VAL A 28 -1.91 4.54 20.94
N MET A 29 -1.16 3.71 21.64
CA MET A 29 -1.63 2.37 21.98
C MET A 29 -2.78 2.39 23.00
N ASN A 30 -2.75 3.33 23.96
CA ASN A 30 -3.80 3.51 24.94
C ASN A 30 -5.10 4.04 24.32
N THR A 31 -5.02 4.98 23.36
CA THR A 31 -6.22 5.52 22.70
C THR A 31 -6.96 4.47 21.87
N VAL A 32 -6.24 3.52 21.29
CA VAL A 32 -6.80 2.40 20.52
C VAL A 32 -7.23 1.24 21.42
N GLY A 33 -6.97 1.34 22.73
CA GLY A 33 -7.42 0.37 23.73
C GLY A 33 -6.67 -0.96 23.68
N LEU A 34 -5.38 -0.94 23.33
CA LEU A 34 -4.54 -2.13 23.41
C LEU A 34 -4.33 -2.55 24.87
N SER A 35 -4.40 -3.85 25.13
CA SER A 35 -4.11 -4.43 26.44
C SER A 35 -2.62 -4.30 26.80
N ASN A 36 -2.30 -4.33 28.09
CA ASN A 36 -0.91 -4.24 28.56
C ASN A 36 0.02 -5.29 27.92
N SER A 37 -0.50 -6.50 27.65
CA SER A 37 0.24 -7.55 26.94
C SER A 37 0.54 -7.19 25.49
N GLU A 38 -0.43 -6.63 24.76
CA GLU A 38 -0.25 -6.20 23.37
C GLU A 38 0.71 -5.00 23.29
N GLN A 39 0.58 -4.05 24.22
CA GLN A 39 1.49 -2.91 24.33
C GLN A 39 2.93 -3.36 24.57
N SER A 40 3.13 -4.26 25.55
CA SER A 40 4.46 -4.80 25.85
C SER A 40 5.07 -5.54 24.66
N LEU A 41 4.23 -6.21 23.88
CA LEU A 41 4.64 -6.94 22.69
C LEU A 41 5.14 -6.00 21.58
N LEU A 42 4.47 -4.86 21.39
CA LEU A 42 4.91 -3.80 20.46
C LEU A 42 6.15 -3.07 20.96
N GLN A 43 6.23 -2.75 22.25
CA GLN A 43 7.41 -2.08 22.85
C GLN A 43 8.67 -2.93 22.77
N ASN A 44 8.56 -4.25 22.86
CA ASN A 44 9.70 -5.15 22.75
C ASN A 44 10.28 -5.20 21.32
N GLY A 45 9.54 -4.71 20.31
CA GLY A 45 9.97 -4.67 18.91
C GLY A 45 10.25 -6.03 18.28
N ASN A 46 9.87 -7.12 18.96
CA ASN A 46 10.21 -8.46 18.53
C ASN A 46 9.22 -8.93 17.45
N SER A 47 9.60 -8.70 16.20
CA SER A 47 8.80 -9.05 15.02
C SER A 47 8.42 -10.53 14.95
N HIS A 48 9.27 -11.44 15.45
CA HIS A 48 8.95 -12.87 15.54
C HIS A 48 7.84 -13.15 16.54
N ARG A 49 7.84 -12.48 17.70
CA ARG A 49 6.76 -12.62 18.70
C ARG A 49 5.46 -11.99 18.23
N ILE A 50 5.54 -10.87 17.50
CA ILE A 50 4.40 -10.25 16.82
C ILE A 50 3.80 -11.23 15.81
N ALA A 51 4.61 -11.77 14.90
CA ALA A 51 4.16 -12.72 13.90
C ALA A 51 3.57 -14.01 14.52
N ALA A 52 4.19 -14.53 15.59
CA ALA A 52 3.68 -15.71 16.30
C ALA A 52 2.30 -15.47 16.94
N THR A 53 1.96 -14.23 17.29
CA THR A 53 0.64 -13.87 17.83
C THR A 53 -0.47 -14.07 16.80
N PHE A 54 -0.14 -13.96 15.51
CA PHE A 54 -1.06 -14.13 14.39
C PHE A 54 -0.92 -15.48 13.69
N ALA A 55 -0.03 -16.37 14.15
CA ALA A 55 0.26 -17.63 13.46
C ALA A 55 -0.92 -18.64 13.48
N ASP A 56 -1.82 -18.52 14.46
CA ASP A 56 -3.08 -19.28 14.51
C ASP A 56 -4.19 -18.65 13.66
N GLU A 57 -4.03 -17.38 13.25
CA GLU A 57 -4.97 -16.72 12.37
C GLU A 57 -4.63 -17.13 10.93
N GLN A 58 -5.47 -17.98 10.33
CA GLN A 58 -5.39 -18.28 8.90
C GLN A 58 -5.64 -17.00 8.09
N PHE A 59 -4.59 -16.23 7.84
CA PHE A 59 -4.61 -15.12 6.89
C PHE A 59 -4.76 -15.70 5.48
N GLN A 60 -6.00 -15.80 5.02
CA GLN A 60 -6.26 -16.02 3.60
C GLN A 60 -6.00 -14.71 2.86
N ALA A 61 -4.73 -14.49 2.51
CA ALA A 61 -4.41 -13.55 1.45
C ALA A 61 -5.28 -13.95 0.25
N ALA A 62 -6.13 -13.04 -0.23
CA ALA A 62 -6.87 -13.23 -1.47
C ALA A 62 -5.88 -13.20 -2.65
N LEU A 63 -5.06 -14.25 -2.75
CA LEU A 63 -4.30 -14.59 -3.93
C LEU A 63 -5.32 -15.03 -4.97
N VAL A 64 -5.87 -14.06 -5.69
CA VAL A 64 -6.51 -14.34 -6.98
C VAL A 64 -5.39 -14.80 -7.89
N ILE A 65 -5.15 -16.12 -7.91
CA ILE A 65 -4.32 -16.79 -8.92
C ILE A 65 -5.17 -16.85 -10.21
N GLY A 66 -5.54 -15.69 -10.71
CA GLY A 66 -6.15 -15.52 -12.02
C GLY A 66 -5.05 -15.03 -12.94
N TYR A 67 -4.80 -15.75 -14.03
CA TYR A 67 -4.02 -15.17 -15.13
C TYR A 67 -4.66 -13.81 -15.48
N PRO A 68 -3.89 -12.71 -15.55
CA PRO A 68 -4.44 -11.45 -16.04
C PRO A 68 -5.05 -11.74 -17.41
N THR A 69 -6.35 -11.50 -17.54
CA THR A 69 -7.02 -11.66 -18.82
C THR A 69 -6.35 -10.71 -19.81
N PRO A 70 -6.11 -11.14 -21.07
CA PRO A 70 -5.61 -10.24 -22.11
C PRO A 70 -6.42 -8.95 -22.14
N ASP A 71 -5.75 -7.81 -22.36
CA ASP A 71 -6.43 -6.52 -22.47
C ASP A 71 -7.54 -6.64 -23.53
N PRO A 72 -8.81 -6.41 -23.18
CA PRO A 72 -9.92 -6.52 -24.11
C PRO A 72 -9.88 -5.43 -25.20
N LEU A 73 -9.09 -4.37 -25.00
CA LEU A 73 -8.95 -3.28 -25.95
C LEU A 73 -7.62 -3.41 -26.71
N PRO A 74 -7.64 -3.33 -28.05
CA PRO A 74 -6.41 -3.16 -28.80
C PRO A 74 -5.78 -1.82 -28.40
N ASP A 75 -4.49 -1.84 -28.10
CA ASP A 75 -3.72 -0.61 -27.87
C ASP A 75 -3.96 0.35 -29.04
N PRO A 76 -4.30 1.62 -28.79
CA PRO A 76 -4.42 2.59 -29.86
C PRO A 76 -3.04 2.74 -30.52
N ASP A 77 -2.93 2.30 -31.78
CA ASP A 77 -1.72 2.48 -32.57
C ASP A 77 -1.30 3.96 -32.51
N PRO A 78 -0.01 4.26 -32.24
CA PRO A 78 0.46 5.62 -32.34
C PRO A 78 0.21 6.10 -33.76
N PHE A 79 -0.59 7.16 -33.92
CA PHE A 79 -0.80 7.83 -35.19
C PHE A 79 0.57 8.07 -35.84
N SER A 80 0.86 7.31 -36.89
CA SER A 80 2.00 7.59 -37.75
C SER A 80 1.69 8.89 -38.48
N GLY A 81 2.03 9.99 -37.84
CA GLY A 81 2.04 11.32 -38.42
C GLY A 81 3.01 11.32 -39.58
N LYS A 82 2.57 10.86 -40.75
CA LYS A 82 3.12 11.32 -42.02
C LYS A 82 2.73 12.78 -42.12
N ALA A 83 3.54 13.62 -41.48
CA ALA A 83 3.57 15.04 -41.69
C ALA A 83 3.65 15.23 -43.21
N ASN A 84 2.56 15.73 -43.78
CA ASN A 84 2.52 16.31 -45.10
C ASN A 84 3.77 17.18 -45.25
N GLN A 85 4.69 16.75 -46.11
CA GLN A 85 5.68 17.65 -46.68
C GLN A 85 4.92 18.65 -47.57
N MET A 86 4.27 19.63 -46.96
CA MET A 86 3.86 20.84 -47.66
C MET A 86 5.07 21.76 -47.70
N SER A 87 5.76 21.67 -48.83
CA SER A 87 6.73 22.62 -49.34
C SER A 87 6.20 24.06 -49.18
N PHE A 88 6.77 24.82 -48.24
CA PHE A 88 6.64 26.28 -48.22
C PHE A 88 7.86 26.89 -48.91
N ALA A 89 7.87 26.86 -50.24
CA ALA A 89 8.71 27.75 -51.02
C ALA A 89 8.04 29.13 -51.07
N HIS A 90 8.27 29.97 -50.06
CA HIS A 90 8.01 31.39 -50.17
C HIS A 90 9.17 32.05 -50.93
N GLN A 91 8.92 32.34 -52.20
CA GLN A 91 9.69 33.27 -53.02
C GLN A 91 9.66 34.65 -52.36
N TYR A 92 10.84 35.19 -52.02
CA TYR A 92 11.02 36.63 -51.89
C TYR A 92 11.40 37.17 -53.27
N ALA A 93 10.51 38.00 -53.82
CA ALA A 93 10.81 38.96 -54.88
C ALA A 93 10.54 40.36 -54.33
#